data_AF-A0A7S3M9M1-F1
#
_entry.id   AF-A0A7S3M9M1-F1
#
_cell.length_a   1.000
_cell.length_b   1.000
_cell.length_c   1.000
_cell.angle_alpha   90.00
_cell.angle_beta   90.00
_cell.angle_gamma   90.00
#
_symmetry.space_group_name_H-M   'P 1'
#
loop_
_entity.id
_entity.type
_entity.pdbx_description
1 polymer ?
#
loop_
_entity_poly.entity_id
_entity_poly.type
_entity_poly.pdbx_seq_one_letter_code
_entity_poly.pdbx_strand_id
1 'polypeptide(L)'
;YCNCAVAAGRYLVISFWPYNEEAIRTIWESLRVARGMETEIQAKTKEIASIKGDLIAKDAEISRLQDLVVEKDRYIAWCKEYIAQMNAQIRYGQQKAYERRQEQRVQQEARQGAAAARREAAVARRQLRDTEAKWRKERQRQESNRSERLRLADPIHIYALEMGTSGFSKQDWKLVLDYHKGAHDLYLGEARSDGTQTIEITEHDSVFVFDLVVPSSVRSVGLSLPLVPGRLCPDF
;
A
#
# COMPACT_ATOMS: atom_id res chain seq x y z
N TYR A 1 -60.20 108.32 37.87
CA TYR A 1 -61.27 109.26 37.48
C TYR A 1 -61.89 108.85 36.15
N CYS A 2 -62.80 107.87 36.15
CA CYS A 2 -63.54 107.44 34.96
C CYS A 2 -64.73 108.39 34.76
N ASN A 3 -64.84 109.04 33.60
CA ASN A 3 -65.96 109.95 33.34
C ASN A 3 -67.18 109.24 32.75
N CYS A 4 -66.98 108.18 31.97
CA CYS A 4 -68.07 107.36 31.45
C CYS A 4 -67.58 105.96 31.12
N ALA A 5 -68.32 104.94 31.55
CA ALA A 5 -68.17 103.57 31.09
C ALA A 5 -69.51 103.11 30.52
N VAL A 6 -69.52 102.73 29.24
CA VAL A 6 -70.68 102.13 28.57
C VAL A 6 -70.28 100.75 28.08
N ALA A 7 -71.02 99.74 28.53
CA ALA A 7 -70.91 98.38 28.03
C ALA A 7 -72.10 98.08 27.11
N ALA A 8 -71.81 97.56 25.91
CA ALA A 8 -72.82 97.06 25.00
C ALA A 8 -72.36 95.70 24.46
N GLY A 9 -72.96 94.63 24.99
CA GLY A 9 -72.61 93.25 24.65
C GLY A 9 -71.18 92.90 25.06
N ARG A 10 -70.35 92.53 24.08
CA ARG A 10 -68.95 92.11 24.28
C ARG A 10 -67.93 93.26 24.28
N TYR A 11 -68.38 94.51 24.22
CA TYR A 11 -67.50 95.68 24.17
C TYR A 11 -67.77 96.62 25.34
N LEU A 12 -66.70 97.06 25.98
CA LEU A 12 -66.69 98.06 27.05
C LEU A 12 -65.93 99.29 26.54
N VAL A 13 -66.58 100.45 26.54
CA VAL A 13 -65.99 101.73 26.17
C VAL A 13 -65.88 102.58 27.43
N ILE A 14 -64.66 102.97 27.78
CA ILE A 14 -64.40 103.86 28.92
C ILE A 14 -63.76 105.15 28.40
N SER A 15 -64.29 106.30 28.79
CA SER A 15 -63.72 107.61 28.48
C SER A 15 -63.07 108.28 29.70
N PHE A 16 -61.87 108.82 29.47
CA PHE A 16 -61.08 109.61 30.41
C PHE A 16 -60.68 110.92 29.70
N TRP A 17 -60.87 112.07 30.35
CA TRP A 17 -60.40 113.39 29.87
C TRP A 17 -59.49 114.03 30.94
N PRO A 18 -58.40 114.75 30.58
CA PRO A 18 -57.95 115.14 29.24
C PRO A 18 -57.00 114.12 28.60
N TYR A 19 -57.20 113.85 27.31
CA TYR A 19 -56.27 113.04 26.52
C TYR A 19 -54.97 113.81 26.30
N ASN A 20 -53.92 113.50 27.06
CA ASN A 20 -52.57 113.81 26.62
C ASN A 20 -52.31 112.94 25.38
N GLU A 21 -52.02 113.56 24.24
CA GLU A 21 -51.69 112.91 22.96
C GLU A 21 -50.61 111.83 23.15
N GLU A 22 -49.70 112.05 24.10
CA GLU A 22 -48.68 111.09 24.50
C GLU A 22 -49.27 109.79 25.05
N ALA A 23 -50.35 109.83 25.84
CA ALA A 23 -50.96 108.63 26.41
C ALA A 23 -51.61 107.74 25.34
N ILE A 24 -52.29 108.34 24.36
CA ILE A 24 -52.86 107.61 23.22
C ILE A 24 -51.71 107.02 22.38
N ARG A 25 -50.67 107.80 22.10
CA ARG A 25 -49.48 107.32 21.36
C ARG A 25 -48.82 106.14 22.07
N THR A 26 -48.61 106.21 23.38
CA THR A 26 -48.04 105.11 24.17
C THR A 26 -48.91 103.85 24.15
N ILE A 27 -50.23 103.98 24.22
CA ILE A 27 -51.15 102.83 24.09
C ILE A 27 -51.02 102.19 22.71
N TRP A 28 -51.01 103.00 21.64
CA TRP A 28 -50.85 102.50 20.27
C TRP A 28 -49.49 101.84 20.03
N GLU A 29 -48.41 102.44 20.51
CA GLU A 29 -47.06 101.86 20.44
C GLU A 29 -46.99 100.55 21.21
N SER A 30 -47.58 100.48 22.40
CA SER A 30 -47.66 99.26 23.21
C SER A 30 -48.46 98.16 22.50
N LEU A 31 -49.60 98.49 21.89
CA LEU A 31 -50.41 97.54 21.12
C LEU A 31 -49.68 97.07 19.85
N ARG A 32 -48.94 97.96 19.17
CA ARG A 32 -48.12 97.61 18.01
C ARG A 32 -47.01 96.63 18.39
N VAL A 33 -46.30 96.90 19.49
CA VAL A 33 -45.26 96.02 20.03
C VAL A 33 -45.86 94.67 20.45
N ALA A 34 -46.99 94.67 21.16
CA ALA A 34 -47.67 93.45 21.59
C ALA A 34 -48.08 92.57 20.40
N ARG A 35 -48.63 93.17 19.33
CA ARG A 35 -48.93 92.43 18.08
C ARG A 35 -47.68 91.88 17.41
N GLY A 36 -46.59 92.65 17.38
CA GLY A 36 -45.30 92.17 16.86
C GLY A 36 -44.78 90.96 17.63
N MET A 37 -44.78 91.03 18.96
CA MET A 37 -44.41 89.91 19.82
C MET A 37 -45.32 88.70 19.63
N GLU A 38 -46.64 88.89 19.48
CA GLU A 38 -47.57 87.81 19.22
C GLU A 38 -47.27 87.10 17.90
N THR A 39 -46.96 87.84 16.83
CA THR A 39 -46.56 87.25 15.54
C THR A 39 -45.24 86.47 15.64
N GLU A 40 -44.28 86.96 16.42
CA GLU A 40 -43.01 86.29 16.65
C GLU A 40 -43.20 85.00 17.48
N ILE A 41 -44.02 85.05 18.53
CA ILE A 41 -44.39 83.87 19.33
C ILE A 41 -45.08 82.82 18.46
N GLN A 42 -46.00 83.23 17.58
CA GLN A 42 -46.65 82.30 16.66
C GLN A 42 -45.65 81.67 15.67
N ALA A 43 -44.72 82.46 15.13
CA ALA A 43 -43.67 81.94 14.25
C ALA A 43 -42.77 80.93 14.97
N LYS A 44 -42.31 81.26 16.18
CA LYS A 44 -41.48 80.37 17.01
C LYS A 44 -42.21 79.11 17.45
N THR A 45 -43.51 79.21 17.75
CA THR A 45 -44.33 78.04 18.08
C THR A 45 -44.44 77.07 16.91
N LYS A 46 -44.61 77.58 15.68
CA LYS A 46 -44.60 76.76 14.47
C LYS A 46 -43.23 76.12 14.22
N GLU A 47 -42.15 76.87 14.40
CA GLU A 47 -40.78 76.36 14.28
C GLU A 47 -40.52 75.21 15.27
N ILE A 48 -40.89 75.38 16.55
CA ILE A 48 -40.78 74.34 17.58
C ILE A 48 -41.61 73.10 17.20
N ALA A 49 -42.82 73.28 16.68
CA ALA A 49 -43.66 72.16 16.25
C ALA A 49 -43.01 71.38 15.09
N SER A 50 -42.40 72.08 14.12
CA SER A 50 -41.67 71.46 13.01
C SER A 50 -40.47 70.66 13.52
N ILE A 51 -39.62 71.28 14.35
CA ILE A 51 -38.42 70.62 14.90
C ILE A 51 -38.80 69.38 15.71
N LYS A 52 -39.88 69.44 16.49
CA LYS A 52 -40.40 68.28 17.22
C LYS A 52 -40.84 67.16 16.28
N GLY A 53 -41.50 67.49 15.17
CA GLY A 53 -41.89 66.51 14.15
C GLY A 53 -40.67 65.83 13.53
N ASP A 54 -39.66 66.61 13.16
CA ASP A 54 -38.41 66.09 12.62
C ASP A 54 -37.66 65.20 13.62
N LEU A 55 -37.61 65.59 14.89
CA LEU A 55 -36.99 64.81 15.95
C LEU A 55 -37.67 63.44 16.10
N ILE A 56 -39.00 63.40 16.15
CA ILE A 56 -39.76 62.14 16.23
C ILE A 56 -39.48 61.25 15.01
N ALA A 57 -39.42 61.84 13.80
CA ALA A 57 -39.11 61.09 12.59
C ALA A 57 -37.68 60.51 12.61
N LYS A 58 -36.71 61.26 13.15
CA LYS A 58 -35.34 60.78 13.32
C LYS A 58 -35.23 59.70 14.38
N ASP A 59 -35.92 59.84 15.51
CA ASP A 59 -35.95 58.81 16.56
C ASP A 59 -36.55 57.50 16.06
N ALA A 60 -37.59 57.57 15.22
CA ALA A 60 -38.18 56.40 14.57
C ALA A 60 -37.18 55.72 13.61
N GLU A 61 -36.45 56.48 12.80
CA GLU A 61 -35.43 55.91 11.90
C GLU A 61 -34.24 55.33 12.67
N ILE A 62 -33.79 55.97 13.76
CA ILE A 62 -32.75 55.42 14.63
C ILE A 62 -33.20 54.08 15.20
N SER A 63 -34.43 53.99 15.69
CA SER A 63 -34.98 52.73 16.22
C SER A 63 -34.98 51.63 15.15
N ARG A 64 -35.41 51.97 13.93
CA ARG A 64 -35.39 51.02 12.79
C ARG A 64 -33.99 50.55 12.43
N LEU A 65 -33.01 51.46 12.43
CA LEU A 65 -31.62 51.12 12.15
C LEU A 65 -31.00 50.26 13.27
N GLN A 66 -31.37 50.49 14.53
CA GLN A 66 -30.95 49.65 15.65
C GLN A 66 -31.47 48.23 15.51
N ASP A 67 -32.74 48.05 15.14
CA ASP A 67 -33.31 46.72 14.89
C ASP A 67 -32.56 45.99 13.76
N LEU A 68 -32.25 46.71 12.68
CA LEU A 68 -31.48 46.16 11.57
C LEU A 68 -30.07 45.73 11.99
N VAL A 69 -29.39 46.53 12.83
CA VAL A 69 -28.07 46.17 13.37
C VAL A 69 -28.16 44.88 14.19
N VAL A 70 -29.15 44.76 15.07
CA VAL A 70 -29.36 43.55 15.88
C VAL A 70 -29.61 42.32 14.99
N GLU A 71 -30.38 42.46 13.91
CA GLU A 71 -30.60 41.38 12.96
C GLU A 71 -29.29 40.95 12.26
N LYS A 72 -28.48 41.93 11.81
CA LYS A 72 -27.19 41.65 11.16
C LYS A 72 -26.19 41.03 12.13
N ASP A 73 -26.15 41.45 13.39
CA ASP A 73 -25.29 40.85 14.40
C ASP A 73 -25.65 39.38 14.66
N ARG A 74 -26.94 39.04 14.72
CA ARG A 74 -27.40 37.65 14.81
C ARG A 74 -26.96 36.83 13.60
N TYR A 75 -27.09 37.38 12.40
CA TYR A 75 -26.65 36.71 11.17
C TYR A 75 -25.13 36.50 11.16
N ILE A 76 -24.35 37.50 11.57
CA ILE A 76 -22.89 37.40 11.69
C ILE A 76 -22.50 36.32 12.71
N ALA A 77 -23.18 36.25 13.86
CA ALA A 77 -22.94 35.22 14.86
C ALA A 77 -23.18 33.81 14.27
N TRP A 78 -24.31 33.61 13.58
CA TRP A 78 -24.62 32.36 12.89
C TRP A 78 -23.54 31.98 11.86
N CYS A 79 -23.11 32.94 11.02
CA CYS A 79 -22.04 32.72 10.04
C CYS A 79 -20.72 32.31 10.71
N LYS A 80 -20.36 32.92 11.85
CA LYS A 80 -19.14 32.56 12.60
C LYS A 80 -19.22 31.12 13.11
N GLU A 81 -20.36 30.71 13.66
CA GLU A 81 -20.56 29.33 14.11
C GLU A 81 -20.48 28.34 12.95
N TYR A 82 -21.12 28.64 11.82
CA TYR A 82 -21.06 27.81 10.63
C TYR A 82 -19.62 27.65 10.11
N ILE A 83 -18.86 28.74 10.03
CA ILE A 83 -17.45 28.71 9.64
C ILE A 83 -16.62 27.87 10.63
N ALA A 84 -16.87 28.00 11.95
CA ALA A 84 -16.19 27.22 12.96
C ALA A 84 -16.45 25.70 12.80
N GLN A 85 -17.70 25.31 12.53
CA GLN A 85 -18.05 23.92 12.27
C GLN A 85 -17.36 23.38 11.00
N MET A 86 -17.38 24.14 9.91
CA MET A 86 -16.71 23.73 8.67
C MET A 86 -15.19 23.61 8.85
N ASN A 87 -14.57 24.54 9.56
CA ASN A 87 -13.16 24.46 9.89
C ASN A 87 -12.82 23.24 10.75
N ALA A 88 -13.68 22.86 11.70
CA ALA A 88 -13.50 21.64 12.49
C ALA A 88 -13.56 20.38 11.61
N GLN A 89 -14.51 20.31 10.68
CA GLN A 89 -14.62 19.20 9.73
C GLN A 89 -13.38 19.11 8.81
N ILE A 90 -12.90 20.25 8.32
CA ILE A 90 -11.68 20.31 7.50
C ILE A 90 -10.48 19.78 8.28
N ARG A 91 -10.28 20.22 9.53
CA ARG A 91 -9.17 19.74 10.39
C ARG A 91 -9.25 18.25 10.63
N TYR A 92 -10.44 17.73 10.94
CA TYR A 92 -10.66 16.30 11.11
C TYR A 92 -10.35 15.52 9.82
N GLY A 93 -10.80 16.01 8.66
CA GLY A 93 -10.49 15.42 7.36
C GLY A 93 -8.99 15.42 7.05
N GLN A 94 -8.29 16.52 7.34
CA GLN A 94 -6.84 16.64 7.16
C GLN A 94 -6.08 15.66 8.06
N GLN A 95 -6.46 15.55 9.33
CA GLN A 95 -5.85 14.61 10.27
C GLN A 95 -6.02 13.17 9.79
N LYS A 96 -7.24 12.77 9.43
CA LYS A 96 -7.54 11.42 8.93
C LYS A 96 -6.78 11.11 7.63
N ALA A 97 -6.63 12.09 6.74
CA ALA A 97 -5.85 11.94 5.52
C ALA A 97 -4.34 11.82 5.81
N TYR A 98 -3.84 12.50 6.83
CA TYR A 98 -2.46 12.35 7.30
C TYR A 98 -2.21 10.95 7.87
N GLU A 99 -3.08 10.46 8.76
CA GLU A 99 -3.02 9.11 9.33
C GLU A 99 -3.00 8.04 8.23
N ARG A 100 -3.94 8.11 7.27
CA ARG A 100 -3.96 7.19 6.12
C ARG A 100 -2.66 7.20 5.31
N ARG A 101 -2.05 8.37 5.12
CA ARG A 101 -0.76 8.47 4.41
C ARG A 101 0.37 7.83 5.20
N GLN A 102 0.40 8.00 6.52
CA GLN A 102 1.38 7.34 7.38
C GLN A 102 1.22 5.81 7.35
N GLU A 103 -0.02 5.32 7.49
CA GLU A 103 -0.32 3.89 7.39
C GLU A 103 0.11 3.30 6.04
N GLN A 104 -0.19 4.00 4.94
CA GLN A 104 0.23 3.58 3.60
C GLN A 104 1.75 3.53 3.46
N ARG A 105 2.48 4.51 4.00
CA ARG A 105 3.94 4.51 4.00
C ARG A 105 4.51 3.32 4.76
N VAL A 106 4.02 3.06 5.98
CA VAL A 106 4.44 1.91 6.78
C VAL A 106 4.14 0.59 6.06
N GLN A 107 2.95 0.47 5.47
CA GLN A 107 2.61 -0.73 4.68
C GLN A 107 3.51 -0.89 3.45
N GLN A 108 3.86 0.20 2.77
CA GLN A 108 4.73 0.16 1.61
C GLN A 108 6.16 -0.23 1.99
N GLU A 109 6.71 0.36 3.05
CA GLU A 109 8.02 0.01 3.60
C GLU A 109 8.06 -1.47 4.04
N ALA A 110 7.02 -1.96 4.72
CA ALA A 110 6.89 -3.37 5.10
C ALA A 110 6.83 -4.31 3.88
N ARG A 111 6.06 -3.93 2.83
CA ARG A 111 5.98 -4.71 1.58
C ARG A 111 7.31 -4.74 0.84
N GLN A 112 8.02 -3.61 0.79
CA GLN A 112 9.34 -3.52 0.18
C GLN A 112 10.37 -4.36 0.94
N GLY A 113 10.40 -4.26 2.27
CA GLY A 113 11.25 -5.09 3.13
C GLY A 113 10.97 -6.58 2.96
N ALA A 114 9.70 -7.00 2.96
CA ALA A 114 9.32 -8.39 2.75
C ALA A 114 9.70 -8.89 1.34
N ALA A 115 9.56 -8.06 0.30
CA ALA A 115 9.95 -8.40 -1.05
C ALA A 115 11.48 -8.56 -1.19
N ALA A 116 12.26 -7.67 -0.56
CA ALA A 116 13.71 -7.75 -0.51
C ALA A 116 14.17 -9.04 0.20
N ALA A 117 13.64 -9.32 1.40
CA ALA A 117 13.95 -10.53 2.16
C ALA A 117 13.62 -11.82 1.38
N ARG A 118 12.50 -11.85 0.65
CA ARG A 118 12.15 -12.99 -0.22
C ARG A 118 13.14 -13.18 -1.37
N ARG A 119 13.62 -12.09 -1.99
CA ARG A 119 14.62 -12.15 -3.06
C ARG A 119 15.95 -12.67 -2.52
N GLU A 120 16.42 -12.16 -1.39
CA GLU A 120 17.63 -12.64 -0.73
C GLU A 120 17.54 -14.13 -0.38
N ALA A 121 16.43 -14.56 0.24
CA ALA A 121 16.21 -15.97 0.56
C ALA A 121 16.16 -16.87 -0.69
N ALA A 122 15.56 -16.39 -1.79
CA ALA A 122 15.54 -17.13 -3.05
C ALA A 122 16.94 -17.28 -3.66
N VAL A 123 17.75 -16.22 -3.63
CA VAL A 123 19.14 -16.27 -4.08
C VAL A 123 19.97 -17.23 -3.22
N ALA A 124 19.85 -17.15 -1.89
CA ALA A 124 20.55 -18.05 -0.97
C ALA A 124 20.16 -19.52 -1.20
N ARG A 125 18.87 -19.81 -1.37
CA ARG A 125 18.40 -21.17 -1.70
C ARG A 125 18.93 -21.68 -3.03
N ARG A 126 19.03 -20.81 -4.04
CA ARG A 126 19.60 -21.18 -5.34
C ARG A 126 21.09 -21.51 -5.21
N GLN A 127 21.85 -20.67 -4.52
CA GLN A 127 23.27 -20.91 -4.26
C GLN A 127 23.49 -22.23 -3.52
N LEU A 128 22.71 -22.53 -2.47
CA LEU A 128 22.77 -23.81 -1.77
C LEU A 128 22.50 -24.99 -2.70
N ARG A 129 21.42 -24.94 -3.50
CA ARG A 129 21.12 -26.00 -4.48
C ARG A 129 22.24 -26.19 -5.51
N ASP A 130 22.81 -25.11 -6.01
CA ASP A 130 23.90 -25.16 -6.98
C ASP A 130 25.16 -25.79 -6.36
N THR A 131 25.47 -25.46 -5.10
CA THR A 131 26.57 -26.10 -4.36
C THR A 131 26.32 -27.57 -4.11
N GLU A 132 25.13 -27.96 -3.63
CA GLU A 132 24.76 -29.36 -3.41
C GLU A 132 24.82 -30.18 -4.71
N ALA A 133 24.35 -29.62 -5.82
CA ALA A 133 24.40 -30.28 -7.13
C ALA A 133 25.84 -30.52 -7.58
N LYS A 134 26.74 -29.55 -7.38
CA LYS A 134 28.18 -29.73 -7.65
C LYS A 134 28.78 -30.84 -6.78
N TRP A 135 28.51 -30.83 -5.48
CA TRP A 135 28.98 -31.88 -4.56
C TRP A 135 28.43 -33.27 -4.90
N ARG A 136 27.17 -33.37 -5.35
CA ARG A 136 26.59 -34.64 -5.81
C ARG A 136 27.28 -35.15 -7.07
N LYS A 137 27.47 -34.28 -8.07
CA LYS A 137 28.17 -34.65 -9.32
C LYS A 137 29.61 -35.09 -9.04
N GLU A 138 30.32 -34.37 -8.18
CA GLU A 138 31.70 -34.71 -7.82
C GLU A 138 31.77 -36.05 -7.08
N ARG A 139 30.89 -36.29 -6.11
CA ARG A 139 30.79 -37.61 -5.44
C ARG A 139 30.49 -38.74 -6.43
N GLN A 140 29.54 -38.53 -7.33
CA GLN A 140 29.19 -39.54 -8.34
C GLN A 140 30.37 -39.80 -9.28
N ARG A 141 31.13 -38.77 -9.66
CA ARG A 141 32.34 -38.90 -10.46
C ARG A 141 33.43 -39.67 -9.71
N GLN A 142 33.67 -39.35 -8.43
CA GLN A 142 34.64 -40.07 -7.61
C GLN A 142 34.24 -41.53 -7.42
N GLU A 143 32.96 -41.81 -7.19
CA GLU A 143 32.43 -43.17 -7.07
C GLU A 143 32.56 -43.94 -8.38
N SER A 144 32.23 -43.32 -9.52
CA SER A 144 32.42 -43.90 -10.86
C SER A 144 33.89 -44.16 -11.17
N ASN A 145 34.79 -43.22 -10.86
CA ASN A 145 36.22 -43.42 -11.07
C ASN A 145 36.76 -44.53 -10.15
N ARG A 146 36.25 -44.62 -8.92
CA ARG A 146 36.63 -45.70 -7.99
C ARG A 146 36.13 -47.05 -8.48
N SER A 147 34.86 -47.14 -8.91
CA SER A 147 34.30 -48.39 -9.42
C SER A 147 34.97 -48.82 -10.73
N GLU A 148 35.31 -47.88 -11.61
CA GLU A 148 36.09 -48.12 -12.81
C GLU A 148 37.49 -48.64 -12.47
N ARG A 149 38.19 -48.01 -11.52
CA ARG A 149 39.50 -48.51 -11.04
C ARG A 149 39.41 -49.91 -10.45
N LEU A 150 38.36 -50.22 -9.69
CA LEU A 150 38.15 -51.55 -9.14
C LEU A 150 37.84 -52.56 -10.26
N ARG A 151 37.02 -52.20 -11.25
CA ARG A 151 36.75 -53.02 -12.44
C ARG A 151 38.03 -53.28 -13.26
N LEU A 152 38.93 -52.30 -13.36
CA LEU A 152 40.23 -52.46 -14.01
C LEU A 152 41.21 -53.33 -13.21
N ALA A 153 41.02 -53.44 -11.90
CA ALA A 153 41.85 -54.28 -11.02
C ALA A 153 41.24 -55.67 -10.77
N ASP A 154 39.99 -55.91 -11.20
CA ASP A 154 39.30 -57.17 -10.98
C ASP A 154 39.87 -58.26 -11.91
N PRO A 155 40.49 -59.32 -11.36
CA PRO A 155 41.09 -60.35 -12.16
C PRO A 155 40.02 -61.26 -12.78
N ILE A 156 40.19 -61.58 -14.06
CA ILE A 156 39.33 -62.50 -14.78
C ILE A 156 40.04 -63.85 -14.86
N HIS A 157 39.44 -64.84 -14.20
CA HIS A 157 39.87 -66.23 -14.28
C HIS A 157 38.93 -66.99 -15.21
N ILE A 158 39.44 -67.50 -16.34
CA ILE A 158 38.69 -68.37 -17.24
C ILE A 158 39.13 -69.81 -17.01
N TYR A 159 38.17 -70.65 -16.63
CA TYR A 159 38.37 -72.07 -16.46
C TYR A 159 37.77 -72.82 -17.65
N ALA A 160 38.50 -73.77 -18.20
CA ALA A 160 37.97 -74.69 -19.20
C ALA A 160 37.68 -76.04 -18.55
N LEU A 161 36.63 -76.68 -19.04
CA LEU A 161 36.26 -78.03 -18.65
C LEU A 161 37.22 -79.03 -19.32
N GLU A 162 37.81 -79.92 -18.54
CA GLU A 162 38.69 -80.96 -19.09
C GLU A 162 37.85 -82.04 -19.79
N MET A 163 38.27 -82.46 -21.00
CA MET A 163 37.44 -83.31 -21.86
C MET A 163 37.00 -84.61 -21.16
N GLY A 164 35.69 -84.87 -21.18
CA GLY A 164 35.07 -86.07 -20.59
C GLY A 164 34.65 -85.93 -19.12
N THR A 165 34.81 -84.74 -18.51
CA THR A 165 34.36 -84.47 -17.15
C THR A 165 32.95 -83.87 -17.09
N SER A 166 32.30 -84.00 -15.94
CA SER A 166 30.89 -83.65 -15.75
C SER A 166 30.65 -82.16 -15.47
N GLY A 167 31.70 -81.45 -15.05
CA GLY A 167 31.64 -80.05 -14.65
C GLY A 167 31.02 -79.81 -13.28
N PHE A 168 30.67 -80.87 -12.54
CA PHE A 168 30.05 -80.75 -11.22
C PHE A 168 31.04 -80.67 -10.06
N SER A 169 32.31 -81.04 -10.29
CA SER A 169 33.37 -80.98 -9.26
C SER A 169 34.38 -79.88 -9.57
N LYS A 170 34.99 -79.28 -8.54
CA LYS A 170 36.07 -78.28 -8.70
C LYS A 170 37.25 -78.81 -9.53
N GLN A 171 37.52 -80.11 -9.45
CA GLN A 171 38.66 -80.75 -10.13
C GLN A 171 38.43 -80.90 -11.64
N ASP A 172 37.18 -80.79 -12.09
CA ASP A 172 36.78 -80.91 -13.50
C ASP A 172 37.16 -79.65 -14.31
N TRP A 173 37.48 -78.55 -13.61
CA TRP A 173 37.74 -77.23 -14.18
C TRP A 173 39.22 -76.86 -14.05
N LYS A 174 39.88 -76.64 -15.18
CA LYS A 174 41.28 -76.20 -15.25
C LYS A 174 41.34 -74.71 -15.57
N LEU A 175 42.11 -73.94 -14.82
CA LEU A 175 42.38 -72.54 -15.14
C LEU A 175 43.15 -72.46 -16.46
N VAL A 176 42.58 -71.79 -17.45
CA VAL A 176 43.19 -71.64 -18.79
C VAL A 176 43.68 -70.22 -19.02
N LEU A 177 42.97 -69.23 -18.48
CA LEU A 177 43.40 -67.85 -18.54
C LEU A 177 43.30 -67.21 -17.16
N ASP A 178 44.39 -66.56 -16.76
CA ASP A 178 44.46 -65.77 -15.55
C ASP A 178 44.81 -64.32 -15.90
N TYR A 179 43.78 -63.49 -16.07
CA TYR A 179 43.91 -62.16 -16.66
C TYR A 179 43.70 -61.06 -15.61
N HIS A 180 44.81 -60.53 -15.09
CA HIS A 180 44.84 -59.51 -14.02
C HIS A 180 44.82 -58.06 -14.52
N LYS A 181 44.59 -57.83 -15.82
CA LYS A 181 44.60 -56.47 -16.42
C LYS A 181 43.20 -55.83 -16.48
N GLY A 182 42.16 -56.49 -15.96
CA GLY A 182 40.80 -55.95 -15.80
C GLY A 182 39.86 -56.15 -16.98
N ALA A 183 38.55 -56.19 -16.72
CA ALA A 183 37.49 -56.62 -17.65
C ALA A 183 37.05 -55.62 -18.73
N HIS A 184 37.96 -54.82 -19.27
CA HIS A 184 37.62 -53.69 -20.15
C HIS A 184 37.79 -53.97 -21.65
N ASP A 185 38.59 -54.97 -22.03
CA ASP A 185 38.80 -55.39 -23.42
C ASP A 185 38.14 -56.74 -23.77
N LEU A 186 37.18 -57.19 -22.95
CA LEU A 186 36.39 -58.38 -23.26
C LEU A 186 35.24 -58.01 -24.20
N TYR A 187 35.34 -58.42 -25.47
CA TYR A 187 34.23 -58.31 -26.41
C TYR A 187 33.42 -59.60 -26.38
N LEU A 188 32.11 -59.49 -26.16
CA LEU A 188 31.20 -60.63 -26.39
C LEU A 188 30.84 -60.66 -27.86
N GLY A 189 31.22 -61.71 -28.56
CA GLY A 189 30.78 -61.96 -29.93
C GLY A 189 29.27 -62.18 -30.00
N GLU A 190 28.69 -61.96 -31.18
CA GLU A 190 27.27 -62.24 -31.41
C GLU A 190 26.93 -63.70 -31.08
N ALA A 191 25.78 -63.91 -30.45
CA ALA A 191 25.32 -65.26 -30.13
C ALA A 191 25.17 -66.07 -31.42
N ARG A 192 25.89 -67.19 -31.49
CA ARG A 192 25.80 -68.10 -32.63
C ARG A 192 24.42 -68.75 -32.68
N SER A 193 24.04 -69.27 -33.84
CA SER A 193 22.75 -69.92 -34.08
C SER A 193 22.47 -71.15 -33.20
N ASP A 194 23.50 -71.71 -32.55
CA ASP A 194 23.42 -72.79 -31.57
C ASP A 194 23.24 -72.29 -30.10
N GLY A 195 23.16 -70.97 -29.91
CA GLY A 195 23.01 -70.32 -28.61
C GLY A 195 24.31 -70.21 -27.80
N THR A 196 25.47 -70.53 -28.38
CA THR A 196 26.78 -70.27 -27.76
C THR A 196 27.18 -68.80 -27.96
N GLN A 197 27.70 -68.19 -26.90
CA GLN A 197 28.32 -66.85 -26.97
C GLN A 197 29.83 -67.02 -26.99
N THR A 198 30.56 -66.09 -27.59
CA THR A 198 32.03 -66.10 -27.55
C THR A 198 32.56 -64.90 -26.78
N ILE A 199 33.68 -65.07 -26.09
CA ILE A 199 34.48 -63.96 -25.56
C ILE A 199 35.73 -63.83 -26.42
N GLU A 200 36.00 -62.61 -26.86
CA GLU A 200 37.23 -62.22 -27.53
C GLU A 200 38.07 -61.36 -26.61
N ILE A 201 39.36 -61.67 -26.53
CA ILE A 201 40.34 -60.97 -25.71
C ILE A 201 41.50 -60.59 -26.63
N THR A 202 41.79 -59.29 -26.73
CA THR A 202 42.92 -58.81 -27.52
C THR A 202 44.09 -58.50 -26.59
N GLU A 203 45.23 -59.14 -26.82
CA GLU A 203 46.46 -58.87 -26.06
C GLU A 203 47.67 -58.90 -27.01
N HIS A 204 48.47 -57.82 -27.01
CA HIS A 204 49.70 -57.70 -27.81
C HIS A 204 49.52 -58.09 -29.30
N ASP A 205 48.53 -57.49 -29.96
CA ASP A 205 48.14 -57.75 -31.36
C ASP A 205 47.65 -59.18 -31.68
N SER A 206 47.42 -60.00 -30.64
CA SER A 206 46.83 -61.33 -30.75
C SER A 206 45.40 -61.34 -30.22
N VAL A 207 44.49 -61.99 -30.94
CA VAL A 207 43.08 -62.15 -30.53
C VAL A 207 42.87 -63.60 -30.06
N PHE A 208 42.46 -63.76 -28.81
CA PHE A 208 42.09 -65.05 -28.22
C PHE A 208 40.56 -65.14 -28.15
N VAL A 209 40.00 -66.20 -28.73
CA VAL A 209 38.54 -66.42 -28.76
C VAL A 209 38.20 -67.64 -27.95
N PHE A 210 37.26 -67.50 -27.02
CA PHE A 210 36.78 -68.57 -26.14
C PHE A 210 35.27 -68.74 -26.32
N ASP A 211 34.82 -69.98 -26.49
CA ASP A 211 33.38 -70.28 -26.49
C ASP A 211 32.87 -70.31 -25.03
N LEU A 212 31.87 -69.47 -24.72
CA LEU A 212 31.18 -69.46 -23.45
C LEU A 212 30.09 -70.54 -23.44
N VAL A 213 30.34 -71.59 -22.65
CA VAL A 213 29.34 -72.61 -22.39
C VAL A 213 28.66 -72.33 -21.05
N VAL A 214 27.43 -71.83 -21.10
CA VAL A 214 26.60 -71.68 -19.89
C VAL A 214 26.08 -73.06 -19.47
N PRO A 215 26.31 -73.51 -18.23
CA PRO A 215 25.75 -74.76 -17.72
C PRO A 215 24.23 -74.78 -17.85
N SER A 216 23.67 -75.92 -18.28
CA SER A 216 22.24 -76.11 -18.56
C SER A 216 21.33 -75.74 -17.37
N SER A 217 21.85 -75.84 -16.15
CA SER A 217 21.17 -75.50 -14.89
C SER A 217 20.95 -73.99 -14.69
N VAL A 218 21.74 -73.13 -15.32
CA VAL A 218 21.66 -71.65 -15.18
C VAL A 218 20.79 -71.02 -16.26
N ARG A 219 20.59 -71.68 -17.41
CA ARG A 219 19.74 -71.20 -18.53
C ARG A 219 18.28 -70.96 -18.14
N SER A 220 17.80 -71.58 -17.06
CA SER A 220 16.42 -71.44 -16.56
C SER A 220 16.15 -70.13 -15.83
N VAL A 221 17.20 -69.41 -15.42
CA VAL A 221 17.12 -68.08 -14.80
C VAL A 221 17.45 -67.08 -15.88
N GLY A 222 16.45 -66.54 -16.59
CA GLY A 222 16.59 -65.67 -17.76
C GLY A 222 17.80 -64.73 -17.65
N LEU A 223 18.81 -64.97 -18.48
CA LEU A 223 20.12 -64.33 -18.39
C LEU A 223 20.07 -62.91 -18.97
N SER A 224 19.70 -61.95 -18.12
CA SER A 224 20.24 -60.60 -18.22
C SER A 224 21.06 -60.30 -16.96
N LEU A 225 21.98 -61.20 -16.60
CA LEU A 225 22.97 -60.88 -15.58
C LEU A 225 24.06 -60.02 -16.24
N PRO A 226 24.28 -58.78 -15.80
CA PRO A 226 25.41 -58.01 -16.29
C PRO A 226 26.69 -58.75 -15.89
N LEU A 227 27.57 -59.03 -16.86
CA LEU A 227 28.86 -59.71 -16.65
C LEU A 227 29.78 -58.98 -15.67
N VAL A 228 29.47 -57.73 -15.33
CA VAL A 228 30.09 -56.98 -14.25
C VAL A 228 28.99 -56.52 -13.30
N PRO A 229 29.00 -56.94 -12.02
CA PRO A 229 28.05 -56.43 -11.05
C PRO A 229 28.20 -54.91 -10.93
N GLY A 230 27.12 -54.15 -11.07
CA GLY A 230 27.15 -52.69 -10.90
C GLY A 230 27.54 -52.25 -9.47
N ARG A 231 27.62 -53.19 -8.52
CA ARG A 231 28.19 -53.04 -7.17
C ARG A 231 29.01 -54.29 -6.85
N LEU A 232 30.30 -54.13 -6.58
CA LEU A 232 31.09 -55.15 -5.91
C LEU A 232 30.54 -55.34 -4.48
N CYS A 233 30.63 -56.56 -3.93
CA CYS A 233 30.22 -56.81 -2.55
C CYS A 233 30.93 -55.83 -1.60
N PRO A 234 30.27 -55.30 -0.56
CA PRO A 234 30.87 -54.33 0.37
C PRO A 234 32.14 -54.81 1.08
N ASP A 235 32.38 -56.13 1.08
CA ASP A 235 33.38 -56.82 1.89
C ASP A 235 34.53 -57.44 1.06
N PHE A 236 34.80 -56.94 -0.16
CA PHE A 236 35.97 -57.30 -0.98
C PHE A 236 36.94 -56.13 -1.14
#